data_AF-A0A4R8DBZ8-F1
#
_entry.id   AF-A0A4R8DBZ8-F1
#
_cell.length_a   1.000
_cell.length_b   1.000
_cell.length_c   1.000
_cell.angle_alpha   90.00
_cell.angle_beta   90.00
_cell.angle_gamma   90.00
#
_symmetry.space_group_name_H-M   'P 1'
#
loop_
_entity.id
_entity.type
_entity.pdbx_description
1 polymer ?
#
loop_
_entity_poly.entity_id
_entity_poly.type
_entity_poly.pdbx_seq_one_letter_code
_entity_poly.pdbx_strand_id
1 'polypeptide(L)' 'MYFERPLVRAYVDETGDRGLSPRSSRYFGMVAVVVADEDDAVLRRAIAQCRRQLSVPAGKPLHWTEHVRRTSTAVSKSIT' A
#
# COMPACT_ATOMS: atom_id res chain seq x y z
N MET A 1 -28.06 -3.62 25.80
CA MET A 1 -27.94 -3.82 24.34
C MET A 1 -26.47 -3.68 23.98
N TYR A 2 -25.79 -4.77 23.65
CA TYR A 2 -24.47 -4.69 23.04
C TYR A 2 -24.70 -4.55 21.54
N PHE A 3 -24.35 -3.41 20.97
CA PHE A 3 -24.29 -3.27 19.52
C PHE A 3 -23.21 -4.23 19.02
N GLU A 4 -23.56 -5.10 18.06
CA GLU A 4 -22.56 -5.88 17.35
C GLU A 4 -21.56 -4.90 16.73
N ARG A 5 -20.27 -5.15 16.98
CA ARG A 5 -19.23 -4.32 16.39
C ARG A 5 -19.11 -4.68 14.91
N PRO A 6 -19.12 -3.68 14.00
CA PRO A 6 -19.00 -3.95 12.57
C PRO A 6 -17.67 -4.67 12.29
N LEU A 7 -17.71 -5.65 11.39
CA LEU A 7 -16.53 -6.36 10.97
C LEU A 7 -15.67 -5.44 10.10
N VAL A 8 -14.37 -5.41 10.36
CA VAL A 8 -13.41 -4.60 9.62
C VAL A 8 -12.23 -5.45 9.17
N ARG A 9 -11.64 -5.09 8.03
CA ARG A 9 -10.36 -5.63 7.56
C ARG A 9 -9.27 -4.60 7.79
N ALA A 10 -8.14 -5.06 8.30
CA ALA A 10 -6.95 -4.25 8.47
C ALA A 10 -5.84 -4.75 7.53
N TYR A 11 -5.30 -3.84 6.74
CA TYR A 11 -4.13 -4.04 5.88
C TYR A 11 -2.95 -3.35 6.53
N VAL A 12 -2.01 -4.13 7.05
CA VAL A 12 -0.86 -3.64 7.81
C VAL A 12 0.39 -3.69 6.95
N ASP A 13 1.16 -2.61 6.96
CA ASP A 13 2.48 -2.55 6.36
C ASP A 13 3.49 -2.03 7.38
N GLU A 14 4.72 -2.53 7.28
CA GLU A 14 5.80 -2.26 8.21
C GLU A 14 7.02 -1.74 7.45
N THR A 15 7.73 -0.79 8.04
CA THR A 15 8.97 -0.27 7.51
C THR A 15 10.05 -0.20 8.58
N GLY A 16 11.26 -0.56 8.17
CA GLY A 16 12.41 -0.66 9.05
C GLY A 16 12.54 -2.03 9.73
N ASP A 17 13.75 -2.27 10.25
CA ASP A 17 14.10 -3.47 11.01
C ASP A 17 14.72 -3.04 12.35
N ARG A 18 14.16 -3.49 13.48
CA ARG A 18 14.68 -3.22 14.83
C ARG A 18 15.81 -4.17 15.27
N GLY A 19 16.38 -4.93 14.36
CA GLY A 19 17.46 -5.86 14.63
C GLY A 19 18.70 -5.21 15.26
N LEU A 20 19.62 -6.08 15.67
CA LEU A 20 20.89 -5.71 16.31
C LEU A 20 22.04 -5.52 15.29
N SER A 21 21.74 -5.58 13.99
CA SER A 21 22.77 -5.52 12.97
C SER A 21 23.10 -4.08 12.58
N PRO A 22 24.29 -3.79 12.05
CA PRO A 22 24.60 -2.49 11.46
C PRO A 22 23.69 -2.10 10.27
N ARG A 23 22.97 -3.07 9.68
CA ARG A 23 21.98 -2.82 8.61
C ARG A 23 20.58 -2.54 9.13
N SER A 24 20.36 -2.67 10.43
CA SER A 24 19.06 -2.45 11.05
C SER A 24 18.73 -0.95 11.04
N SER A 25 17.44 -0.66 10.94
CA SER A 25 16.95 0.70 10.78
C SER A 25 16.87 1.42 12.12
N ARG A 26 17.29 2.68 12.15
CA ARG A 26 17.18 3.53 13.34
C ARG A 26 15.71 3.71 13.79
N TYR A 27 14.79 3.70 12.83
CA TYR A 27 13.36 3.88 13.06
C TYR A 27 12.60 2.67 12.52
N PHE A 28 11.53 2.32 13.22
CA PHE A 28 10.54 1.34 12.80
C PHE A 28 9.19 2.04 12.76
N GLY A 29 8.49 1.89 11.64
CA GLY A 29 7.17 2.44 11.43
C GLY A 29 6.21 1.34 11.02
N MET A 30 4.96 1.46 11.45
CA MET A 30 3.87 0.59 11.05
C MET A 30 2.69 1.47 10.67
N VAL A 31 1.99 1.09 9.61
CA VAL A 31 0.76 1.75 9.18
C VAL A 31 -0.31 0.70 8.93
N ALA A 32 -1.54 1.04 9.24
CA ALA A 32 -2.69 0.20 8.94
C ALA A 32 -3.75 1.00 8.18
N VAL A 33 -4.29 0.41 7.12
CA VAL A 33 -5.53 0.87 6.48
C VAL A 33 -6.65 -0.04 6.96
N VAL A 34 -7.65 0.53 7.61
CA VAL A 34 -8.82 -0.18 8.11
C VAL A 34 -10.01 0.14 7.23
N VAL A 35 -10.70 -0.88 6.75
CA VAL A 35 -11.91 -0.76 5.93
C VAL A 35 -13.02 -1.62 6.50
N ALA A 36 -14.26 -1.20 6.31
CA ALA A 36 -15.41 -2.05 6.60
C ALA A 36 -15.36 -3.30 5.70
N ASP A 37 -15.79 -4.46 6.21
CA ASP A 37 -15.70 -5.72 5.48
C ASP A 37 -16.48 -5.67 4.15
N GLU A 38 -17.63 -5.00 4.16
CA GLU A 38 -18.48 -4.77 2.98
C GLU A 38 -17.80 -3.96 1.87
N ASP A 39 -16.82 -3.12 2.21
CA ASP A 39 -16.10 -2.25 1.28
C ASP A 39 -14.82 -2.91 0.71
N ASP A 40 -14.46 -4.11 1.16
CA ASP A 40 -13.22 -4.80 0.76
C ASP A 40 -13.14 -5.02 -0.76
N ALA A 41 -14.27 -5.36 -1.39
CA ALA A 41 -14.35 -5.57 -2.83
C ALA A 41 -14.05 -4.28 -3.62
N VAL A 42 -14.50 -3.12 -3.10
CA VAL A 42 -14.25 -1.80 -3.70
C VAL A 42 -12.75 -1.46 -3.61
N LEU A 43 -12.15 -1.65 -2.44
CA LEU A 43 -10.72 -1.46 -2.22
C LEU A 43 -9.89 -2.33 -3.19
N ARG A 44 -10.20 -3.63 -3.29
CA ARG A 44 -9.50 -4.55 -4.20
C ARG A 44 -9.60 -4.12 -5.66
N ARG A 45 -10.78 -3.64 -6.08
CA ARG A 45 -10.98 -3.13 -7.44
C ARG A 45 -10.13 -1.88 -7.69
N ALA A 46 -10.08 -0.96 -6.73
CA ALA A 46 -9.24 0.24 -6.82
C ALA A 46 -7.75 -0.13 -6.92
N ILE A 47 -7.25 -1.04 -6.08
CA ILE A 47 -5.86 -1.52 -6.16
C ILE A 47 -5.58 -2.20 -7.51
N ALA A 48 -6.49 -3.02 -8.02
CA ALA A 48 -6.33 -3.64 -9.34
C ALA A 48 -6.25 -2.60 -10.46
N GLN A 49 -7.04 -1.51 -10.36
CA GLN A 49 -6.96 -0.40 -11.30
C GLN A 49 -5.63 0.35 -11.21
N CYS A 50 -5.15 0.67 -10.01
CA CYS A 50 -3.85 1.29 -9.81
C CYS A 50 -2.71 0.45 -10.41
N ARG A 51 -2.74 -0.87 -10.19
CA ARG A 51 -1.75 -1.79 -10.77
C ARG A 51 -1.71 -1.74 -12.30
N ARG A 52 -2.88 -1.67 -12.95
CA ARG A 52 -2.97 -1.53 -14.41
C ARG A 52 -2.43 -0.18 -14.88
N GLN A 53 -2.81 0.92 -14.23
CA GLN A 53 -2.37 2.27 -14.60
C GLN A 53 -0.87 2.46 -14.44
N LEU A 54 -0.26 1.80 -13.46
CA LEU A 54 1.18 1.83 -13.21
C LEU A 54 1.96 0.73 -13.94
N SER A 55 1.31 -0.01 -14.84
CA SER A 55 1.90 -1.09 -15.63
C SER A 55 2.66 -2.12 -14.77
N VAL A 56 2.12 -2.46 -13.60
CA VAL A 56 2.75 -3.43 -12.69
C VAL A 56 2.61 -4.85 -13.27
N PRO A 57 3.71 -5.60 -13.44
CA PRO A 57 3.66 -6.96 -13.96
C PRO A 57 2.76 -7.89 -13.14
N ALA A 58 2.13 -8.84 -13.83
CA ALA A 58 1.40 -9.93 -13.18
C ALA A 58 2.33 -10.71 -12.23
N GLY A 59 1.83 -11.07 -11.04
CA GLY A 59 2.61 -11.76 -10.02
C GLY A 59 3.60 -10.88 -9.23
N LYS A 60 3.82 -9.62 -9.64
CA LYS A 60 4.72 -8.70 -8.92
C LYS A 60 3.95 -7.82 -7.92
N PRO A 61 4.44 -7.64 -6.68
CA PRO A 61 3.87 -6.68 -5.74
C PRO A 61 3.92 -5.24 -6.27
N LEU A 62 2.92 -4.43 -5.90
CA LEU A 62 2.95 -2.99 -6.19
C LEU A 62 3.94 -2.32 -5.23
N HIS A 63 5.14 -2.01 -5.73
CA HIS A 63 6.21 -1.38 -4.95
C HIS A 63 6.34 0.13 -5.23
N TRP A 64 6.41 0.96 -4.19
CA TRP A 64 6.46 2.43 -4.29
C TRP A 64 7.61 2.94 -5.17
N THR A 65 8.85 2.56 -4.85
CA THR A 65 10.03 3.09 -5.55
C THR A 65 10.07 2.64 -7.01
N GLU A 66 9.58 1.43 -7.28
CA GLU A 66 9.64 0.84 -8.62
C GLU A 66 8.55 1.40 -9.54
N HIS A 67 7.31 1.45 -9.06
CA HIS A 67 6.14 1.70 -9.92
C HIS A 67 5.55 3.10 -9.72
N VAL A 68 5.61 3.66 -8.51
CA VAL A 68 4.93 4.92 -8.19
C VAL A 68 5.87 6.11 -8.33
N ARG A 69 7.02 6.09 -7.64
CA ARG A 69 7.99 7.18 -7.67
C ARG A 69 8.48 7.46 -9.09
N ARG A 70 8.82 6.41 -9.86
CA ARG A 70 9.31 6.57 -11.24
C ARG A 70 8.27 7.18 -12.18
N THR A 71 7.01 6.77 -12.03
CA THR A 71 5.89 7.26 -12.86
C THR A 71 5.51 8.69 -12.50
N SER A 72 5.57 9.07 -11.22
CA SER A 72 5.27 10.45 -10.77
C SER A 72 6.18 11.51 -11.42
N THR A 73 7.45 11.19 -11.66
CA THR A 73 8.38 12.09 -12.34
C THR A 73 8.11 12.18 -13.85
N ALA A 74 7.60 11.11 -14.47
CA ALA A 74 7.28 11.09 -15.89
C ALA A 74 6.03 11.93 -16.21
N VAL A 75 5.00 11.90 -15.34
CA VAL A 75 3.78 12.70 -15.50
C VAL A 75 4.05 14.21 -15.40
N SER A 76 5.02 14.65 -14.59
CA SER A 76 5.41 16.07 -14.53
C SER A 76 6.11 16.58 -15.80
N LYS A 77 6.66 15.71 -16.66
CA LYS A 77 7.40 16.12 -17.87
C LYS A 77 6.54 16.27 -19.12
N SER A 78 5.24 15.97 -19.06
CA SER A 78 4.32 16.03 -20.22
C SER A 78 3.37 17.24 -20.19
N ILE A 79 3.60 18.22 -19.32
CA ILE A 79 2.79 19.46 -19.18
C ILE A 79 3.60 20.71 -19.61
N THR A 80 4.67 20.56 -20.38
CA THR A 80 5.40 21.69 -20.99
C THR A 80 5.55 21.43 -22.48
#